data_AF-A0A0R2ALM5-F1
#
_entry.id   AF-A0A0R2ALM5-F1
#
_cell.length_a   1.000
_cell.length_b   1.000
_cell.length_c   1.000
_cell.angle_alpha   90.00
_cell.angle_beta   90.00
_cell.angle_gamma   90.00
#
_symmetry.space_group_name_H-M   'P 1'
#
loop_
_entity.id
_entity.type
_entity.pdbx_description
1 polymer ?
#
loop_
_entity_poly.entity_id
_entity_poly.type
_entity_poly.pdbx_seq_one_letter_code
_entity_poly.pdbx_strand_id
1 'polypeptide(L)'
;MTSAAEFNCFTDPHAADIMYNSGIPIVMVGLDVTKKALLTDETLTKIKQLNRAGGMLYSIISSDGDKSEQGVAMHDVNTIFIYYIQKPL
;
A
#
# COMPACT_ATOMS: atom_id res chain seq x y z
N MET A 1 -7.20 -15.70 -13.14
CA MET A 1 -6.57 -16.48 -12.06
C MET A 1 -6.58 -15.59 -10.84
N THR A 2 -7.26 -15.96 -9.75
CA THR A 2 -7.16 -15.19 -8.50
C THR A 2 -6.39 -16.05 -7.52
N SER A 3 -5.18 -15.63 -7.14
CA SER A 3 -4.48 -16.24 -6.01
C SER A 3 -5.31 -16.00 -4.75
N ALA A 4 -5.44 -17.00 -3.89
CA ALA A 4 -6.00 -16.81 -2.55
C ALA A 4 -5.06 -15.98 -1.64
N ALA A 5 -3.84 -15.71 -2.10
CA ALA A 5 -2.80 -14.99 -1.37
C ALA A 5 -2.48 -13.63 -2.03
N GLU A 6 -2.14 -12.65 -1.19
CA GLU A 6 -1.56 -11.36 -1.58
C GLU A 6 -0.13 -11.56 -2.13
N PHE A 7 0.32 -10.66 -3.01
CA PHE A 7 1.55 -10.80 -3.79
C PHE A 7 2.81 -11.04 -2.94
N ASN A 8 3.00 -10.32 -1.83
CA ASN A 8 4.20 -10.49 -1.00
C ASN A 8 4.25 -11.89 -0.38
N CYS A 9 3.13 -12.39 0.15
CA CYS A 9 3.04 -13.74 0.71
C CYS A 9 3.09 -14.83 -0.37
N PHE A 10 2.51 -14.57 -1.55
CA PHE A 10 2.52 -15.50 -2.67
C PHE A 10 3.94 -15.68 -3.25
N THR A 11 4.73 -14.62 -3.27
CA THR A 11 6.07 -14.62 -3.86
C THR A 11 7.06 -15.43 -3.03
N ASP A 12 6.95 -15.40 -1.69
CA ASP A 12 7.75 -16.24 -0.80
C ASP A 12 6.93 -16.71 0.43
N PRO A 13 6.15 -17.79 0.29
CA PRO A 13 5.33 -18.31 1.39
C PRO A 13 6.16 -18.89 2.54
N HIS A 14 7.40 -19.35 2.27
CA HIS A 14 8.27 -19.90 3.30
C HIS A 14 8.84 -18.80 4.20
N ALA A 15 9.27 -17.67 3.63
CA ALA A 15 9.68 -16.50 4.41
C ALA A 15 8.52 -15.93 5.24
N ALA A 16 7.32 -15.87 4.67
CA ALA A 16 6.13 -15.46 5.39
C ALA A 16 5.85 -16.37 6.60
N ASP A 17 5.90 -17.70 6.42
CA ASP A 17 5.69 -18.67 7.50
C ASP A 17 6.74 -18.51 8.63
N ILE A 18 8.02 -18.34 8.29
CA ILE A 18 9.08 -18.08 9.28
C ILE A 18 8.80 -16.79 10.05
N MET A 19 8.44 -15.71 9.36
CA MET A 19 8.15 -14.42 10.00
C MET A 19 6.98 -14.54 10.98
N TYR A 20 5.86 -15.15 10.56
CA TYR A 20 4.68 -15.32 11.42
C TYR A 20 4.93 -16.24 12.61
N ASN A 21 5.86 -17.20 12.50
CA ASN A 21 6.26 -18.07 13.60
C ASN A 21 7.44 -17.56 14.43
N SER A 22 7.97 -16.36 14.14
CA SER A 22 9.16 -15.81 14.81
C SER A 22 8.96 -15.40 16.28
N GLY A 23 7.71 -15.26 16.73
CA GLY A 23 7.39 -14.73 18.05
C GLY A 23 7.56 -13.22 18.21
N ILE A 24 7.96 -12.51 17.15
CA ILE A 24 8.04 -11.04 17.15
C ILE A 24 6.62 -10.47 17.07
N PRO A 25 6.29 -9.38 17.79
CA PRO A 25 5.02 -8.68 17.62
C PRO A 25 4.85 -8.16 16.18
N ILE A 26 3.81 -8.61 15.49
CA ILE A 26 3.52 -8.27 14.10
C ILE A 26 2.21 -7.50 14.01
N VAL A 27 2.21 -6.42 13.23
CA VAL A 27 1.01 -5.71 12.80
C VAL A 27 0.85 -5.97 11.30
N MET A 28 -0.23 -6.66 10.93
CA MET A 28 -0.53 -6.98 9.53
C MET A 28 -1.42 -5.90 8.90
N VAL A 29 -0.96 -5.32 7.79
CA VAL A 29 -1.70 -4.35 6.99
C VAL A 29 -1.98 -4.97 5.62
N GLY A 30 -2.99 -5.83 5.57
CA GLY A 30 -3.35 -6.60 4.37
C GLY A 30 -4.35 -5.90 3.43
N LEU A 31 -4.75 -6.60 2.36
CA LEU A 31 -5.63 -6.08 1.32
C LEU A 31 -6.99 -5.57 1.82
N ASP A 32 -7.55 -6.16 2.88
CA ASP A 32 -8.79 -5.72 3.51
C ASP A 32 -8.72 -4.30 4.09
N VAL A 33 -7.50 -3.83 4.36
CA VAL A 33 -7.20 -2.48 4.82
C VAL A 33 -6.76 -1.64 3.64
N THR A 34 -5.74 -2.08 2.90
CA THR A 34 -5.08 -1.22 1.90
C THR A 34 -5.96 -0.87 0.72
N LYS A 35 -6.91 -1.74 0.34
CA LYS A 35 -7.86 -1.45 -0.75
C LYS A 35 -8.94 -0.43 -0.39
N LYS A 36 -9.01 0.01 0.87
CA LYS A 36 -9.94 1.07 1.32
C LYS A 36 -9.31 2.46 1.28
N ALA A 37 -7.98 2.56 1.34
CA ALA A 37 -7.25 3.83 1.33
C ALA A 37 -6.73 4.12 -0.09
N LEU A 38 -7.62 4.67 -0.92
CA LEU A 38 -7.36 4.92 -2.34
C LEU A 38 -6.93 6.37 -2.59
N LEU A 39 -5.96 6.54 -3.49
CA LEU A 39 -5.68 7.82 -4.13
C LEU A 39 -6.65 8.03 -5.29
N THR A 40 -7.53 9.01 -5.13
CA THR A 40 -8.47 9.44 -6.18
C THR A 40 -7.77 10.28 -7.24
N ASP A 41 -8.39 10.43 -8.41
CA ASP A 41 -7.88 11.29 -9.49
C ASP A 41 -7.79 12.77 -9.06
N GLU A 42 -8.67 13.21 -8.17
CA GLU A 42 -8.59 14.54 -7.56
C GLU A 42 -7.32 14.68 -6.71
N THR A 43 -7.03 13.69 -5.85
CA THR A 43 -5.81 13.69 -5.03
C THR A 43 -4.56 13.63 -5.89
N LEU A 44 -4.53 12.81 -6.95
CA LEU A 44 -3.41 12.75 -7.88
C LEU A 44 -3.16 14.09 -8.58
N THR A 45 -4.24 14.78 -8.98
CA THR A 45 -4.13 16.12 -9.57
C THR A 45 -3.53 17.12 -8.59
N LYS A 46 -3.92 17.08 -7.30
CA LYS A 46 -3.31 17.90 -6.25
C LYS A 46 -1.83 17.57 -6.05
N ILE A 47 -1.47 16.29 -6.00
CA ILE A 47 -0.07 15.84 -5.86
C ILE A 47 0.79 16.39 -7.01
N LYS A 48 0.31 16.32 -8.24
CA LYS A 48 1.01 16.82 -9.43
C LYS A 48 1.35 18.31 -9.34
N GLN A 49 0.52 19.10 -8.66
CA GLN A 49 0.68 20.55 -8.53
C GLN A 49 1.64 21.01 -7.44
N LEU A 50 2.13 20.10 -6.58
CA LEU A 50 2.97 20.47 -5.43
C LEU A 50 4.33 21.03 -5.84
N ASN A 51 5.23 20.16 -6.29
CA ASN A 51 6.58 20.52 -6.71
C ASN A 51 7.13 19.42 -7.64
N ARG A 52 8.43 19.44 -7.94
CA ARG A 52 9.08 18.41 -8.78
C ARG A 52 8.82 16.99 -8.29
N ALA A 53 8.86 16.75 -6.97
CA ALA A 53 8.58 15.43 -6.41
C ALA A 53 7.10 15.05 -6.58
N GLY A 54 6.17 16.01 -6.44
CA GLY A 54 4.76 15.83 -6.74
C GLY A 54 4.51 15.39 -8.19
N GLY A 55 5.18 16.04 -9.16
CA GLY A 55 5.13 15.64 -10.56
C GLY A 55 5.68 14.24 -10.82
N MET A 56 6.78 13.87 -10.15
CA MET A 56 7.36 12.52 -10.22
C MET A 56 6.40 11.46 -9.66
N LEU A 57 5.83 11.69 -8.47
CA LEU A 57 4.89 10.78 -7.82
C LEU A 57 3.65 10.57 -8.68
N TYR A 58 3.08 11.64 -9.24
CA TYR A 58 1.96 11.53 -10.18
C TYR A 58 2.29 10.59 -11.34
N SER A 59 3.47 10.73 -11.95
CA SER A 59 3.88 9.90 -13.09
C SER A 59 4.06 8.42 -12.72
N ILE A 60 4.67 8.13 -11.56
CA ILE A 60 4.85 6.75 -11.09
C ILE A 60 3.49 6.11 -10.80
N ILE A 61 2.66 6.76 -9.99
CA ILE A 61 1.38 6.20 -9.53
C ILE A 61 0.40 6.04 -10.70
N SER A 62 0.39 6.97 -11.65
CA SER A 62 -0.45 6.86 -12.86
C SER A 62 -0.02 5.71 -13.79
N SER A 63 1.18 5.15 -13.59
CA SER A 63 1.74 4.06 -14.39
C SER A 63 1.72 2.69 -13.70
N ASP A 64 1.28 2.62 -12.44
CA ASP A 64 1.36 1.45 -11.56
C ASP A 64 0.48 0.26 -12.00
N GLY A 65 -0.46 0.49 -12.93
CA GLY A 65 -1.26 -0.56 -13.57
C GLY A 65 -2.41 -1.12 -12.71
N ASP A 66 -2.38 -0.93 -11.39
CA ASP A 66 -3.41 -1.41 -10.44
C ASP A 66 -4.51 -0.35 -10.16
N LYS A 67 -4.84 0.46 -11.17
CA LYS A 67 -5.87 1.50 -11.05
C LYS A 67 -7.26 0.88 -11.12
N SER A 68 -8.06 1.08 -10.07
CA SER A 68 -9.49 0.78 -10.06
C SER A 68 -10.32 1.99 -10.50
N GLU A 69 -11.64 1.81 -10.70
CA GLU A 69 -12.57 2.92 -10.95
C GLU A 69 -12.58 3.96 -9.82
N GLN A 70 -12.28 3.54 -8.59
CA GLN A 70 -12.35 4.38 -7.39
C GLN A 70 -11.01 5.06 -7.07
N GLY A 71 -9.93 4.66 -7.73
CA GLY A 71 -8.58 5.17 -7.49
C GLY A 71 -7.50 4.09 -7.43
N VAL A 72 -6.29 4.49 -7.02
CA VAL A 72 -5.12 3.61 -6.90
C VAL A 72 -4.86 3.29 -5.42
N ALA A 73 -4.69 2.02 -5.08
CA ALA A 73 -4.38 1.61 -3.72
C ALA A 73 -2.88 1.83 -3.42
N MET A 74 -2.57 2.48 -2.31
CA MET A 74 -1.18 2.70 -1.87
C MET A 74 -0.81 1.75 -0.74
N HIS A 75 -0.51 0.50 -1.09
CA HIS A 75 -0.31 -0.60 -0.14
C HIS A 75 0.72 -0.28 0.95
N ASP A 76 1.95 0.03 0.56
CA ASP A 76 3.07 0.15 1.51
C ASP A 76 2.99 1.42 2.38
N VAL A 77 2.48 2.52 1.80
CA VAL A 77 2.35 3.80 2.52
C VAL A 77 1.35 3.68 3.67
N ASN A 78 0.31 2.86 3.51
CA ASN A 78 -0.66 2.60 4.57
C ASN A 78 -0.02 1.97 5.81
N THR A 79 1.00 1.11 5.63
CA THR A 79 1.74 0.51 6.75
C THR A 79 2.42 1.58 7.60
N ILE A 80 3.08 2.54 6.96
CA ILE A 80 3.74 3.66 7.64
C ILE A 80 2.70 4.53 8.35
N PHE A 81 1.60 4.86 7.68
CA PHE A 81 0.55 5.69 8.26
C PHE A 81 -0.09 5.03 9.49
N ILE A 82 -0.40 3.73 9.41
CA ILE A 82 -0.97 2.96 10.53
C ILE A 82 0.00 2.94 11.73
N TYR A 83 1.30 2.77 11.47
CA TYR A 83 2.30 2.85 12.53
C TYR A 83 2.30 4.21 13.24
N TYR A 84 2.23 5.31 12.48
CA TYR A 84 2.21 6.66 13.07
C TYR A 84 0.95 6.91 13.92
N ILE A 85 -0.23 6.47 13.49
CA ILE A 85 -1.47 6.69 14.25
C ILE A 85 -1.63 5.76 15.46
N GLN A 86 -0.95 4.61 15.47
CA GLN A 86 -0.96 3.68 16.59
C GLN A 86 0.01 4.06 17.70
N LYS A 87 0.98 4.94 17.42
CA LYS A 87 1.87 5.45 18.47
C LYS A 87 1.18 6.53 19.30
N PRO A 88 1.11 6.39 20.64
CA PRO A 88 0.78 7.53 21.48
C PRO A 88 1.86 8.61 21.31
N LEU A 89 1.43 9.88 21.26
CA LEU A 89 2.29 11.05 21.36
C LEU A 89 3.03 11.10 22.70
#